data_AF-A0AAW2NAN3-F1
#
_entry.id   AF-A0AAW2NAN3-F1
#
_cell.length_a   1.000
_cell.length_b   1.000
_cell.length_c   1.000
_cell.angle_alpha   90.00
_cell.angle_beta   90.00
_cell.angle_gamma   90.00
#
_symmetry.space_group_name_H-M   'P 1'
#
loop_
_entity.id
_entity.type
_entity.pdbx_description
1 polymer ?
#
loop_
_entity_poly.entity_id
_entity_poly.type
_entity_poly.pdbx_seq_one_letter_code
_entity_poly.pdbx_strand_id
1 'polypeptide(L)'
;MNELLTELDKSRDLSRNQAELRRNIEENLEYRKLKAQVDQLTREIESLEESVLKIGGVSKIEALLLKLSQERESLLTELNRSRGTLSVYKSNIDRNRVDLKQAQYKDIDKRYFDQLIQLKTTEMANKDLDKYYKALDKALMRFHTMKMEEINKIIRELWQQTYRGQDIDYISIHSDSEGAGTRSYSYKAYQVPE
;
A
#
# COMPACT_ATOMS: atom_id res chain seq x y z
N MET A 1 -0.87 105.63 -74.97
CA MET A 1 -0.08 104.38 -74.85
C MET A 1 0.26 104.05 -73.40
N ASN A 2 0.68 105.03 -72.57
CA ASN A 2 0.96 104.81 -71.13
C ASN A 2 -0.26 104.49 -70.25
N GLU A 3 -1.43 105.09 -70.49
CA GLU A 3 -2.65 104.83 -69.69
C GLU A 3 -3.16 103.39 -69.86
N LEU A 4 -3.18 102.89 -71.11
CA LEU A 4 -3.53 101.50 -71.42
C LEU A 4 -2.58 100.48 -70.76
N LEU A 5 -1.30 100.83 -70.61
CA LEU A 5 -0.31 100.01 -69.89
C LEU A 5 -0.58 99.95 -68.38
N THR A 6 -0.94 101.08 -67.77
CA THR A 6 -1.30 101.13 -66.34
C THR A 6 -2.63 100.45 -66.02
N GLU A 7 -3.58 100.47 -66.95
CA GLU A 7 -4.86 99.77 -66.80
C GLU A 7 -4.71 98.26 -67.01
N LEU A 8 -3.82 97.86 -67.93
CA LEU A 8 -3.41 96.47 -68.11
C LEU A 8 -2.69 95.92 -66.88
N ASP A 9 -1.78 96.68 -66.27
CA ASP A 9 -1.10 96.28 -65.03
C ASP A 9 -2.06 96.17 -63.83
N LYS A 10 -2.99 97.12 -63.66
CA LYS A 10 -4.04 97.02 -62.62
C LYS A 10 -4.95 95.80 -62.81
N SER A 11 -5.35 95.51 -64.05
CA SER A 11 -6.16 94.32 -64.38
C SER A 11 -5.40 93.02 -64.10
N ARG A 12 -4.08 93.03 -64.36
CA ARG A 12 -3.18 91.90 -64.10
C ARG A 12 -2.99 91.67 -62.60
N ASP A 13 -2.82 92.73 -61.81
CA ASP A 13 -2.72 92.64 -60.34
C ASP A 13 -4.04 92.20 -59.70
N LEU A 14 -5.18 92.69 -60.18
CA LEU A 14 -6.51 92.22 -59.76
C LEU A 14 -6.71 90.73 -60.06
N SER A 15 -6.32 90.28 -61.25
CA SER A 15 -6.38 88.87 -61.64
C SER A 15 -5.45 88.00 -60.79
N ARG A 16 -4.26 88.51 -60.44
CA ARG A 16 -3.29 87.84 -59.58
C ARG A 16 -3.82 87.70 -58.14
N ASN A 17 -4.41 88.77 -57.60
CA ASN A 17 -5.05 88.76 -56.28
C ASN A 17 -6.27 87.84 -56.24
N GLN A 18 -7.06 87.77 -57.32
CA GLN A 18 -8.17 86.81 -57.43
C GLN A 18 -7.69 85.36 -57.46
N ALA A 19 -6.59 85.07 -58.15
CA ALA A 19 -5.99 83.73 -58.18
C ALA A 19 -5.48 83.33 -56.79
N GLU A 20 -4.86 84.26 -56.07
CA GLU A 20 -4.36 84.05 -54.71
C GLU A 20 -5.49 83.86 -53.69
N LEU A 21 -6.57 84.65 -53.81
CA LEU A 21 -7.77 84.50 -52.98
C LEU A 21 -8.47 83.16 -53.21
N ARG A 22 -8.62 82.74 -54.48
CA ARG A 22 -9.18 81.42 -54.83
C ARG A 22 -8.36 80.29 -54.23
N ARG A 23 -7.03 80.36 -54.36
CA ARG A 23 -6.12 79.39 -53.76
C ARG A 23 -6.27 79.32 -52.24
N ASN A 24 -6.33 80.46 -51.55
CA ASN A 24 -6.55 80.51 -50.10
C ASN A 24 -7.91 79.90 -49.69
N ILE A 25 -8.96 80.12 -50.49
CA ILE A 25 -10.28 79.53 -50.25
C ILE A 25 -10.26 78.01 -50.44
N GLU A 26 -9.60 77.53 -51.50
CA GLU A 26 -9.42 76.11 -51.81
C GLU A 26 -8.64 75.41 -50.68
N GLU A 27 -7.50 75.99 -50.25
CA GLU A 27 -6.69 75.51 -49.13
C GLU A 27 -7.48 75.49 -47.82
N ASN A 28 -8.33 76.50 -47.56
CA ASN A 28 -9.18 76.51 -46.36
C ASN A 28 -10.28 75.44 -46.40
N LEU A 29 -10.88 75.20 -47.57
CA LEU A 29 -11.85 74.14 -47.79
C LEU A 29 -11.23 72.77 -47.59
N GLU A 30 -10.02 72.56 -48.11
CA GLU A 30 -9.28 71.31 -47.97
C GLU A 30 -8.84 71.09 -46.52
N TYR A 31 -8.35 72.12 -45.85
CA TYR A 31 -8.07 72.10 -44.41
C TYR A 31 -9.30 71.69 -43.58
N ARG A 32 -10.48 72.26 -43.87
CA ARG A 32 -11.72 71.89 -43.17
C ARG A 32 -12.14 70.45 -43.42
N LYS A 33 -12.00 69.94 -44.64
CA LYS A 33 -12.27 68.54 -44.97
C LYS A 33 -11.32 67.61 -44.21
N LEU A 34 -10.02 67.93 -44.24
CA LEU A 34 -9.01 67.12 -43.55
C LEU A 34 -9.22 67.14 -42.04
N LYS A 35 -9.56 68.30 -41.47
CA LYS A 35 -9.90 68.44 -40.06
C LYS A 35 -11.12 67.61 -39.68
N ALA A 36 -12.18 67.62 -40.50
CA ALA A 36 -13.36 66.79 -40.27
C ALA A 36 -13.04 65.29 -40.33
N GLN A 37 -12.13 64.87 -41.22
CA GLN A 37 -11.66 63.48 -41.27
C GLN A 37 -10.83 63.11 -40.04
N VAL A 38 -9.94 63.99 -39.58
CA VAL A 38 -9.18 63.78 -38.34
C VAL A 38 -10.12 63.66 -37.15
N ASP A 39 -11.11 64.54 -37.03
CA ASP A 39 -12.09 64.52 -35.95
C ASP A 39 -12.92 63.22 -35.97
N GLN A 40 -13.28 62.73 -37.16
CA GLN A 40 -14.00 61.46 -37.33
C GLN A 40 -13.14 60.25 -36.94
N LEU A 41 -11.90 60.18 -37.44
CA LEU A 41 -10.96 59.11 -37.11
C LEU A 41 -10.63 59.08 -35.62
N THR A 42 -10.53 60.26 -34.98
CA THR A 42 -10.29 60.37 -33.55
C THR A 42 -11.43 59.75 -32.75
N ARG A 43 -12.69 60.03 -33.13
CA ARG A 43 -13.86 59.41 -32.49
C ARG A 43 -13.93 57.90 -32.70
N GLU A 44 -13.54 57.43 -33.89
CA GLU A 44 -13.47 55.98 -34.15
C GLU A 44 -12.43 55.30 -33.26
N ILE A 45 -11.24 55.89 -33.13
CA ILE A 45 -10.18 55.41 -32.22
C ILE A 45 -10.68 55.38 -30.78
N GLU A 46 -11.28 56.47 -30.28
CA GLU A 46 -11.83 56.53 -28.93
C GLU A 46 -12.90 55.44 -28.69
N SER A 47 -13.79 55.21 -29.66
CA SER A 47 -14.82 54.16 -29.57
C SER A 47 -14.21 52.75 -29.54
N LEU A 48 -13.15 52.52 -30.32
CA LEU A 48 -12.45 51.25 -30.38
C LEU A 48 -11.68 51.01 -29.07
N GLU A 49 -11.01 52.02 -28.53
CA GLU A 49 -10.34 51.95 -27.23
C GLU A 49 -11.34 51.68 -26.10
N GLU A 50 -12.50 52.34 -26.09
CA GLU A 50 -13.56 52.08 -25.11
C GLU A 50 -14.11 50.64 -25.23
N SER A 51 -14.25 50.13 -26.46
CA SER A 51 -14.67 48.74 -26.70
C SER A 51 -13.64 47.72 -26.19
N VAL A 52 -12.34 47.99 -26.38
CA VAL A 52 -11.24 47.16 -25.86
C VAL A 52 -11.18 47.19 -24.33
N LEU A 53 -11.41 48.37 -23.74
CA LEU A 53 -11.54 48.53 -22.28
C LEU A 53 -12.74 47.78 -21.71
N LYS A 54 -13.91 47.83 -22.38
CA LYS A 54 -15.14 47.10 -21.97
C LYS A 54 -14.98 45.59 -22.00
N ILE A 55 -14.26 45.05 -22.98
CA ILE A 55 -13.91 43.62 -23.06
C ILE A 55 -12.92 43.24 -21.94
N GLY A 56 -12.38 44.22 -21.22
CA GLY A 56 -11.50 44.04 -20.07
C GLY A 56 -10.02 43.99 -20.44
N GLY A 57 -9.70 44.42 -21.67
CA GLY A 57 -8.35 44.39 -22.23
C GLY A 57 -7.84 42.97 -22.49
N VAL A 58 -6.84 42.88 -23.37
CA VAL A 58 -6.11 41.65 -23.69
C VAL A 58 -5.60 40.98 -22.40
N SER A 59 -5.24 41.77 -21.39
CA SER A 59 -4.75 41.31 -20.09
C SER A 59 -5.71 40.38 -19.32
N LYS A 60 -7.04 40.62 -19.32
CA LYS A 60 -7.97 39.69 -18.65
C LYS A 60 -8.06 38.36 -19.37
N ILE A 61 -8.03 38.37 -20.69
CA ILE A 61 -8.06 37.16 -21.51
C ILE A 61 -6.77 36.37 -21.28
N GLU A 62 -5.61 37.02 -21.29
CA GLU A 62 -4.32 36.41 -20.96
C GLU A 62 -4.31 35.79 -19.56
N ALA A 63 -4.84 36.49 -18.56
CA ALA A 63 -4.93 35.98 -17.19
C ALA A 63 -5.86 34.74 -17.10
N LEU A 64 -6.98 34.73 -17.82
CA LEU A 64 -7.88 33.58 -17.89
C LEU A 64 -7.21 32.39 -18.59
N LEU A 65 -6.51 32.66 -19.70
CA LEU A 65 -5.81 31.65 -20.49
C LEU A 65 -4.68 31.01 -19.65
N LEU A 66 -3.94 31.81 -18.89
CA LEU A 66 -2.91 31.33 -17.98
C LEU A 66 -3.48 30.45 -16.86
N LYS A 67 -4.60 30.86 -16.25
CA LYS A 67 -5.30 30.05 -15.23
C LYS A 67 -5.79 28.71 -15.81
N LEU A 68 -6.47 28.74 -16.95
CA LEU A 68 -6.96 27.53 -17.62
C LEU A 68 -5.81 26.61 -18.05
N SER A 69 -4.69 27.18 -18.48
CA SER A 69 -3.49 26.40 -18.81
C SER A 69 -2.92 25.71 -17.58
N GLN A 70 -2.82 26.40 -16.44
CA GLN A 70 -2.35 25.81 -15.18
C GLN A 70 -3.29 24.71 -14.68
N GLU A 71 -4.61 24.92 -14.77
CA GLU A 71 -5.60 23.90 -14.40
C GLU A 71 -5.54 22.67 -15.32
N ARG A 72 -5.40 22.89 -16.64
CA ARG A 72 -5.18 21.81 -17.60
C ARG A 72 -3.92 21.01 -17.26
N GLU A 73 -2.83 21.70 -16.91
CA GLU A 73 -1.57 21.06 -16.58
C GLU A 73 -1.68 20.25 -15.28
N SER A 74 -2.34 20.79 -14.25
CA SER A 74 -2.58 20.05 -13.01
C SER A 74 -3.40 18.77 -13.26
N LEU A 75 -4.50 18.87 -14.02
CA LEU A 75 -5.33 17.71 -14.37
C LEU A 75 -4.55 16.68 -15.20
N LEU A 76 -3.67 17.12 -16.11
CA LEU A 76 -2.79 16.25 -16.87
C LEU A 76 -1.80 15.50 -15.97
N THR A 77 -1.23 16.17 -14.98
CA THR A 77 -0.33 15.51 -14.02
C THR A 77 -1.05 14.46 -13.19
N GLU A 78 -2.28 14.74 -12.75
CA GLU A 78 -3.09 13.79 -11.99
C GLU A 78 -3.53 12.58 -12.84
N LEU A 79 -3.92 12.82 -14.08
CA LEU A 79 -4.23 11.78 -15.06
C LEU A 79 -3.02 10.86 -15.27
N ASN A 80 -1.84 11.45 -15.52
CA ASN A 80 -0.61 10.69 -15.75
C ASN A 80 -0.21 9.88 -14.52
N ARG A 81 -0.34 10.46 -13.31
CA ARG A 81 -0.11 9.75 -12.05
C ARG A 81 -1.06 8.56 -11.91
N SER A 82 -2.35 8.77 -12.09
CA SER A 82 -3.38 7.73 -12.01
C SER A 82 -3.14 6.61 -13.04
N ARG A 83 -2.78 6.97 -14.26
CA ARG A 83 -2.46 6.02 -15.34
C ARG A 83 -1.22 5.20 -15.03
N GLY A 84 -0.17 5.81 -14.48
CA GLY A 84 1.03 5.11 -14.00
C GLY A 84 0.67 4.08 -12.93
N THR A 85 -0.09 4.49 -11.91
CA THR A 85 -0.55 3.60 -10.83
C THR A 85 -1.40 2.45 -11.37
N LEU A 86 -2.33 2.71 -12.29
CA LEU A 86 -3.15 1.68 -12.93
C LEU A 86 -2.29 0.65 -13.67
N SER A 87 -1.25 1.10 -14.38
CA SER A 87 -0.32 0.22 -15.09
C SER A 87 0.43 -0.70 -14.13
N VAL A 88 0.88 -0.17 -12.98
CA VAL A 88 1.54 -0.96 -11.93
C VAL A 88 0.58 -1.99 -11.35
N TYR A 89 -0.66 -1.60 -11.02
CA TYR A 89 -1.65 -2.55 -10.51
C TYR A 89 -1.98 -3.66 -11.51
N LYS A 90 -2.14 -3.33 -12.80
CA LYS A 90 -2.35 -4.36 -13.84
C LYS A 90 -1.18 -5.34 -13.92
N SER A 91 0.06 -4.83 -13.96
CA SER A 91 1.25 -5.68 -13.98
C SER A 91 1.33 -6.58 -12.74
N ASN A 92 1.01 -6.05 -11.56
CA ASN A 92 0.96 -6.82 -10.32
C ASN A 92 -0.13 -7.91 -10.34
N ILE A 93 -1.32 -7.59 -10.86
CA ILE A 93 -2.41 -8.57 -11.02
C ILE A 93 -1.98 -9.69 -11.95
N ASP A 94 -1.38 -9.37 -13.10
CA ASP A 94 -0.93 -10.37 -14.08
C ASP A 94 0.18 -11.25 -13.48
N ARG A 95 1.16 -10.65 -12.80
CA ARG A 95 2.20 -11.40 -12.08
C ARG A 95 1.61 -12.33 -11.02
N ASN A 96 0.75 -11.81 -10.14
CA ASN A 96 0.13 -12.62 -9.09
C ASN A 96 -0.73 -13.75 -9.68
N ARG A 97 -1.38 -13.52 -10.83
CA ARG A 97 -2.18 -14.54 -11.52
C ARG A 97 -1.30 -15.65 -12.10
N VAL A 98 -0.08 -15.33 -12.53
CA VAL A 98 0.93 -16.33 -12.94
C VAL A 98 1.47 -17.06 -11.72
N ASP A 99 1.79 -16.33 -10.65
CA ASP A 99 2.31 -16.91 -9.41
C ASP A 99 1.33 -17.91 -8.81
N LEU A 100 0.03 -17.59 -8.77
CA LEU A 100 -1.02 -18.51 -8.31
C LEU A 100 -1.14 -19.79 -9.15
N LYS A 101 -0.63 -19.81 -10.38
CA LYS A 101 -0.59 -21.01 -11.23
C LYS A 101 0.67 -21.86 -11.00
N GLN A 102 1.65 -21.37 -10.24
CA GLN A 102 2.84 -22.14 -9.93
C GLN A 102 2.46 -23.43 -9.18
N ALA A 103 3.20 -24.50 -9.44
CA ALA A 103 2.93 -25.82 -8.88
C ALA A 103 2.92 -25.85 -7.34
N GLN A 104 3.61 -24.91 -6.69
CA GLN A 104 3.65 -24.80 -5.24
C GLN A 104 2.33 -24.34 -4.62
N TYR A 105 1.55 -23.52 -5.33
CA TYR A 105 0.24 -23.03 -4.88
C TYR A 105 -0.92 -23.85 -5.43
N LYS A 106 -0.68 -24.59 -6.52
CA LYS A 106 -1.65 -25.52 -7.07
C LYS A 106 -1.98 -26.60 -6.03
N ASP A 107 -3.27 -26.78 -5.74
CA ASP A 107 -3.80 -27.77 -4.80
C ASP A 107 -3.23 -27.64 -3.37
N ILE A 108 -2.78 -26.45 -2.98
CA ILE A 108 -2.14 -26.23 -1.66
C ILE A 108 -3.08 -26.55 -0.50
N ASP A 109 -4.38 -26.26 -0.63
CA ASP A 109 -5.37 -26.55 0.40
C ASP A 109 -5.49 -28.04 0.66
N LYS A 110 -5.48 -28.84 -0.42
CA LYS A 110 -5.52 -30.30 -0.31
C LYS A 110 -4.24 -30.82 0.37
N ARG A 111 -3.07 -30.36 -0.07
CA ARG A 111 -1.78 -30.75 0.52
C ARG A 111 -1.69 -30.37 1.99
N TYR A 112 -2.18 -29.17 2.35
CA TYR A 112 -2.25 -28.70 3.73
C TYR A 112 -3.16 -29.62 4.56
N PHE A 113 -4.34 -29.94 4.03
CA PHE A 113 -5.29 -30.81 4.71
C PHE A 113 -4.75 -32.23 4.92
N ASP A 114 -4.12 -32.81 3.89
CA ASP A 114 -3.46 -34.12 3.97
C ASP A 114 -2.36 -34.11 5.06
N GLN A 115 -1.53 -33.07 5.09
CA GLN A 115 -0.48 -32.91 6.10
C GLN A 115 -1.06 -32.72 7.52
N LEU A 116 -2.16 -31.97 7.63
CA LEU A 116 -2.85 -31.75 8.90
C LEU A 116 -3.45 -33.05 9.44
N ILE A 117 -4.06 -33.87 8.57
CA ILE A 117 -4.56 -35.20 8.94
C ILE A 117 -3.40 -36.07 9.43
N GLN A 118 -2.28 -36.09 8.69
CA GLN A 118 -1.11 -36.86 9.08
C GLN A 118 -0.60 -36.43 10.46
N LEU A 119 -0.47 -35.12 10.70
CA LEU A 119 -0.06 -34.57 11.99
C LEU A 119 -1.02 -34.97 13.12
N LYS A 120 -2.33 -34.83 12.91
CA LYS A 120 -3.31 -35.20 13.94
C LYS A 120 -3.32 -36.69 14.23
N THR A 121 -3.17 -37.51 13.19
CA THR A 121 -3.08 -38.97 13.33
C THR A 121 -1.83 -39.37 14.11
N THR A 122 -0.66 -38.77 13.83
CA THR A 122 0.58 -39.06 14.58
C THR A 122 0.53 -38.54 16.01
N GLU A 123 -0.08 -37.37 16.26
CA GLU A 123 -0.34 -36.87 17.61
C GLU A 123 -1.22 -37.84 18.41
N MET A 124 -2.27 -38.38 17.79
CA MET A 124 -3.14 -39.38 18.43
C MET A 124 -2.38 -40.67 18.72
N ALA A 125 -1.60 -41.19 17.75
CA ALA A 125 -0.78 -42.38 17.94
C ALA A 125 0.24 -42.22 19.08
N ASN A 126 0.90 -41.06 19.17
CA ASN A 126 1.84 -40.76 20.26
C ASN A 126 1.15 -40.73 21.63
N LYS A 127 -0.05 -40.15 21.71
CA LYS A 127 -0.84 -40.16 22.95
C LYS A 127 -1.23 -41.57 23.36
N ASP A 128 -1.59 -42.43 22.41
CA ASP A 128 -1.94 -43.81 22.70
C ASP A 128 -0.71 -44.64 23.09
N LEU A 129 0.45 -44.42 22.47
CA LEU A 129 1.71 -45.02 22.89
C LEU A 129 2.08 -44.64 24.34
N ASP A 130 1.93 -43.37 24.74
CA ASP A 130 2.16 -42.94 26.12
C ASP A 130 1.19 -43.63 27.11
N LYS A 131 -0.09 -43.77 26.74
CA LYS A 131 -1.06 -44.52 27.56
C LYS A 131 -0.67 -45.99 27.69
N TYR A 132 -0.29 -46.64 26.59
CA TYR A 132 0.13 -48.03 26.60
C TYR A 132 1.41 -48.23 27.42
N TYR A 133 2.39 -47.32 27.30
CA TYR A 133 3.59 -47.34 28.11
C TYR A 133 3.25 -47.29 29.60
N LYS A 134 2.42 -46.34 30.04
CA LYS A 134 1.98 -46.23 31.44
C LYS A 134 1.16 -47.42 31.92
N ALA A 135 0.29 -47.97 31.07
CA ALA A 135 -0.51 -49.14 31.42
C ALA A 135 0.36 -50.40 31.59
N LEU A 136 1.29 -50.63 30.66
CA LEU A 136 2.26 -51.71 30.73
C LEU A 136 3.13 -51.58 31.98
N ASP A 137 3.62 -50.39 32.23
CA ASP A 137 4.45 -50.07 33.38
C ASP A 137 3.76 -50.39 34.71
N LYS A 138 2.48 -50.00 34.84
CA LYS A 138 1.65 -50.33 36.00
C LYS A 138 1.41 -51.83 36.13
N ALA A 139 1.17 -52.53 35.02
CA ALA A 139 0.99 -53.98 35.02
C ALA A 139 2.26 -54.72 35.46
N LEU A 140 3.43 -54.28 34.98
CA LEU A 140 4.72 -54.82 35.38
C LEU A 140 4.98 -54.59 36.87
N MET A 141 4.74 -53.39 37.40
CA MET A 141 4.87 -53.12 38.83
C MET A 141 3.98 -54.05 39.66
N ARG A 142 2.71 -54.18 39.30
CA ARG A 142 1.78 -55.08 40.01
C ARG A 142 2.25 -56.54 39.96
N PHE A 143 2.75 -56.99 38.81
CA PHE A 143 3.29 -58.34 38.66
C PHE A 143 4.54 -58.54 39.54
N HIS A 144 5.46 -57.58 39.56
CA HIS A 144 6.64 -57.63 40.43
C HIS A 144 6.28 -57.67 41.91
N THR A 145 5.38 -56.80 42.38
CA THR A 145 4.90 -56.81 43.77
C THR A 145 4.28 -58.15 44.14
N MET A 146 3.38 -58.67 43.30
CA MET A 146 2.75 -59.97 43.49
C MET A 146 3.77 -61.10 43.58
N LYS A 147 4.81 -61.09 42.73
CA LYS A 147 5.89 -62.09 42.80
C LYS A 147 6.77 -61.96 44.03
N MET A 148 7.06 -60.75 44.49
CA MET A 148 7.81 -60.55 45.73
C MET A 148 7.02 -61.01 46.96
N GLU A 149 5.70 -60.80 46.97
CA GLU A 149 4.82 -61.35 48.01
C GLU A 149 4.83 -62.88 48.03
N GLU A 150 4.71 -63.52 46.85
CA GLU A 150 4.80 -64.98 46.71
C GLU A 150 6.16 -65.52 47.21
N ILE A 151 7.27 -64.89 46.82
CA ILE A 151 8.62 -65.28 47.27
C ILE A 151 8.74 -65.12 48.79
N ASN A 152 8.32 -63.99 49.35
CA ASN A 152 8.38 -63.75 50.79
C ASN A 152 7.51 -64.71 51.58
N LYS A 153 6.40 -65.20 51.01
CA LYS A 153 5.59 -66.24 51.64
C LYS A 153 6.37 -67.56 51.73
N ILE A 154 7.01 -67.98 50.65
CA ILE A 154 7.82 -69.20 50.62
C ILE A 154 9.01 -69.09 51.59
N ILE A 155 9.70 -67.95 51.61
CA ILE A 155 10.83 -67.70 52.52
C ILE A 155 10.39 -67.82 53.99
N ARG A 156 9.25 -67.23 54.35
CA ARG A 156 8.69 -67.34 55.71
C ARG A 156 8.38 -68.78 56.08
N GLU A 157 7.74 -69.52 55.19
CA GLU A 157 7.41 -70.93 55.40
C GLU A 157 8.68 -71.79 55.61
N LEU A 158 9.71 -71.58 54.79
CA LEU A 158 11.00 -72.29 54.92
C LEU A 158 11.76 -71.90 56.19
N TRP A 159 11.74 -70.61 56.58
CA TRP A 159 12.41 -70.12 57.78
C TRP A 159 11.84 -70.81 59.03
N GLN A 160 10.51 -70.84 59.18
CA GLN A 160 9.85 -71.47 60.32
C GLN A 160 10.12 -72.98 60.42
N GLN A 161 10.33 -73.66 59.29
CA GLN A 161 10.65 -75.09 59.28
C GLN A 161 12.10 -75.39 59.68
N THR A 162 13.02 -74.48 59.35
CA THR A 162 14.47 -74.73 59.39
C THR A 162 15.16 -74.07 60.58
N TYR A 163 14.70 -72.88 61.00
CA TYR A 163 15.29 -72.11 62.08
C TYR A 163 14.74 -72.54 63.44
N ARG A 164 15.62 -72.69 64.44
CA ARG A 164 15.28 -73.20 65.79
C ARG A 164 15.59 -72.19 66.91
N GLY A 165 16.11 -71.01 66.58
CA GLY A 165 16.33 -69.92 67.53
C GLY A 165 15.02 -69.18 67.84
N GLN A 166 14.94 -68.56 69.02
CA GLN A 166 13.80 -67.73 69.45
C GLN A 166 14.00 -66.23 69.15
N ASP A 167 15.13 -65.86 68.55
CA ASP A 167 15.58 -64.48 68.37
C ASP A 167 15.07 -63.81 67.08
N ILE A 168 14.55 -64.58 66.11
CA ILE A 168 14.07 -64.05 64.82
C ILE A 168 12.81 -64.82 64.36
N ASP A 169 11.70 -64.10 64.23
CA ASP A 169 10.41 -64.66 63.82
C ASP A 169 10.40 -65.07 62.34
N TYR A 170 10.85 -64.16 61.47
CA TYR A 170 10.98 -64.43 60.04
C TYR A 170 11.89 -63.43 59.32
N ILE A 171 12.33 -63.83 58.13
CA ILE A 171 13.05 -62.96 57.20
C ILE A 171 12.18 -62.66 55.96
N SER A 172 12.39 -61.49 55.36
CA SER A 172 11.72 -61.08 54.12
C SER A 172 12.62 -60.20 53.26
N ILE A 173 12.42 -60.28 51.95
CA ILE A 173 13.08 -59.45 50.96
C ILE A 173 12.16 -58.29 50.61
N HIS A 174 12.62 -57.07 50.85
CA HIS A 174 11.93 -55.88 50.37
C HIS A 174 12.59 -55.38 49.09
N SER A 175 11.76 -55.13 48.08
CA SER A 175 12.17 -54.48 46.83
C SER A 175 11.89 -52.98 46.93
N ASP A 176 12.94 -52.17 46.98
CA ASP A 176 12.79 -50.72 46.93
C ASP A 176 12.88 -50.25 45.48
N SER A 177 11.89 -49.49 45.02
CA SER A 177 11.86 -48.94 43.66
C SER A 177 12.30 -47.48 43.72
N GLU A 178 13.59 -47.22 43.49
CA GLU A 178 14.08 -45.84 43.39
C GLU A 178 13.76 -45.26 42.01
N GLY A 179 12.93 -44.21 41.98
CA GLY A 179 12.95 -43.17 40.96
C GLY A 179 12.21 -43.40 39.63
N ALA A 180 11.77 -42.29 39.04
CA ALA A 180 10.97 -42.19 37.81
C ALA A 180 11.79 -42.28 36.49
N GLY A 181 12.96 -42.91 36.50
CA GLY A 181 13.81 -43.12 35.32
C GLY A 181 14.60 -44.42 35.48
N THR A 182 14.94 -45.07 34.34
CA THR A 182 15.59 -46.39 34.18
C THR A 182 15.74 -47.17 35.49
N ARG A 183 14.69 -47.92 35.83
CA ARG A 183 14.49 -48.54 37.14
C ARG A 183 15.60 -49.53 37.49
N SER A 184 16.39 -49.19 38.50
CA SER A 184 17.24 -50.15 39.23
C SER A 184 16.47 -50.71 40.42
N TYR A 185 16.20 -52.02 40.42
CA TYR A 185 15.62 -52.71 41.58
C TYR A 185 16.72 -53.01 42.60
N SER A 186 16.60 -52.47 43.81
CA SER A 186 17.45 -52.84 44.93
C SER A 186 16.70 -53.79 45.87
N TYR A 187 17.32 -54.94 46.15
CA TYR A 187 16.77 -55.95 47.06
C TYR A 187 17.52 -55.90 48.38
N LYS A 188 16.78 -55.73 49.47
CA LYS A 188 17.33 -55.71 50.83
C LYS A 188 16.64 -56.79 51.66
N ALA A 189 17.42 -57.54 52.42
CA ALA A 189 16.92 -58.53 53.35
C ALA A 189 16.65 -57.89 54.71
N TYR A 190 15.49 -58.19 55.28
CA TYR A 190 15.07 -57.72 56.60
C TYR A 190 14.76 -58.93 57.47
N GLN A 191 15.20 -58.85 58.73
CA GLN A 191 14.85 -59.78 59.79
C GLN A 191 13.92 -59.07 60.77
N VAL A 192 12.89 -59.76 61.22
CA VAL A 192 11.98 -59.25 62.25
C VAL A 192 12.33 -59.94 63.57
N PRO A 193 12.95 -59.23 64.53
CA PRO A 193 13.10 -59.71 65.89
C PRO A 193 11.75 -59.66 66.62
N GLU A 194 11.65 -60.43 67.71
CA GLU A 194 10.47 -60.47 68.60
C GLU A 194 10.06 -59.09 69.14
#